data_AF-A0A8B6BLQ4-F1
#
_entry.id   AF-A0A8B6BLQ4-F1
#
_cell.length_a   1.000
_cell.length_b   1.000
_cell.length_c   1.000
_cell.angle_alpha   90.00
_cell.angle_beta   90.00
_cell.angle_gamma   90.00
#
_symmetry.space_group_name_H-M   'P 1'
#
loop_
_entity.id
_entity.type
_entity.pdbx_description
1 polymer ?
#
loop_
_entity_poly.entity_id
_entity_poly.type
_entity_poly.pdbx_seq_one_letter_code
_entity_poly.pdbx_strand_id
1 'polypeptide(L)'
;MAATTREEIEEQVRNLQQKKKKLQDGGADEEDEANKVGLGAEGHYDTDIYSAHGKFEGYVTSIAPNEELDDDDDIGAGYPKRGSSYTAPLNFLNDTINDKDFDPMAEHRAPKIADREGEYRARMRQRIISPPRYDPFAD
;
A
#
# COMPACT_ATOMS: atom_id res chain seq x y z
N MET A 1 -5.90 2.52 36.24
CA MET A 1 -4.77 1.79 35.64
C MET A 1 -3.58 2.04 36.54
N ALA A 2 -3.01 0.99 37.14
CA ALA A 2 -1.92 1.12 38.10
C ALA A 2 -0.68 1.71 37.41
N ALA A 3 0.03 2.62 38.07
CA ALA A 3 1.32 3.10 37.61
C ALA A 3 2.29 1.91 37.68
N THR A 4 2.70 1.39 36.53
CA THR A 4 3.77 0.38 36.45
C THR A 4 4.99 0.94 37.15
N THR A 5 5.56 0.16 38.06
CA THR A 5 6.72 0.61 38.83
C THR A 5 7.91 0.78 37.90
N ARG A 6 8.86 1.65 38.25
CA ARG A 6 10.05 1.88 37.43
C ARG A 6 10.83 0.59 37.15
N GLU A 7 10.88 -0.30 38.14
CA GLU A 7 11.53 -1.62 38.06
C GLU A 7 10.85 -2.53 37.03
N GLU A 8 9.52 -2.58 37.03
CA GLU A 8 8.72 -3.34 36.06
C GLU A 8 8.93 -2.86 34.62
N ILE A 9 9.07 -1.54 34.43
CA ILE A 9 9.39 -0.94 33.13
C ILE A 9 10.81 -1.33 32.68
N GLU A 10 11.79 -1.28 33.60
CA GLU A 10 13.17 -1.65 33.30
C GLU A 10 13.30 -3.14 32.93
N GLU A 11 12.58 -4.03 33.61
CA GLU A 11 12.51 -5.46 33.28
C GLU A 11 11.84 -5.69 31.91
N GLN A 12 10.72 -5.01 31.64
CA GLN A 12 10.03 -5.11 30.36
C GLN A 12 10.92 -4.66 29.20
N VAL A 13 11.65 -3.55 29.37
CA VAL A 13 12.59 -3.04 28.37
C VAL A 13 13.73 -4.05 28.13
N ARG A 14 14.27 -4.65 29.19
CA ARG A 14 15.32 -5.67 29.08
C ARG A 14 14.84 -6.90 28.30
N ASN A 15 13.63 -7.39 28.59
CA ASN A 15 13.03 -8.53 27.89
C ASN A 15 12.79 -8.22 26.40
N LEU A 16 12.29 -7.02 26.08
CA LEU A 16 12.09 -6.58 24.70
C LEU A 16 13.41 -6.46 23.93
N GLN A 17 14.46 -5.93 24.56
CA GLN A 17 15.78 -5.84 23.94
C GLN A 17 16.38 -7.22 23.68
N GLN A 18 16.22 -8.18 24.60
CA GLN A 18 16.67 -9.56 24.40
C GLN A 18 15.89 -10.25 23.26
N LYS A 19 14.56 -10.11 23.22
CA LYS A 19 13.73 -10.67 22.15
C LYS A 19 14.09 -10.09 20.78
N LYS A 20 14.30 -8.77 20.71
CA LYS A 20 14.73 -8.09 19.47
C LYS A 20 16.09 -8.58 19.00
N LYS A 21 17.04 -8.78 19.92
CA LYS A 21 18.37 -9.31 19.57
C LYS A 21 18.27 -10.73 18.99
N LYS A 22 17.47 -11.62 19.60
CA LYS A 22 17.23 -12.98 19.08
C LYS A 22 16.67 -12.99 17.66
N LEU A 23 15.68 -12.12 17.38
CA LEU A 23 15.10 -11.96 16.05
C LEU A 23 16.10 -11.40 15.02
N GLN A 24 16.97 -10.47 15.45
CA GLN A 24 17.97 -9.85 14.57
C GLN A 24 19.14 -10.80 14.24
N ASP A 25 19.54 -11.64 15.19
CA ASP A 25 20.61 -12.63 15.02
C ASP A 25 20.15 -13.87 14.23
N GLY A 26 18.96 -13.84 13.60
CA GLY A 26 18.42 -14.93 12.80
C GLY A 26 17.95 -16.13 13.61
N GLY A 27 17.90 -16.02 14.94
CA GLY A 27 17.30 -17.00 15.83
C GLY A 27 15.78 -16.86 15.81
N ALA A 28 15.17 -17.12 14.65
CA ALA A 28 13.77 -17.51 14.62
C ALA A 28 13.68 -18.88 15.32
N ASP A 29 12.79 -19.00 16.29
CA ASP A 29 12.46 -20.30 16.86
C ASP A 29 12.08 -21.23 15.68
N GLU A 30 12.48 -22.51 15.71
CA GLU A 30 12.29 -23.44 14.58
C GLU A 30 10.81 -23.54 14.12
N GLU A 31 9.89 -23.19 15.02
CA GLU A 31 8.44 -23.08 14.76
C GLU A 31 8.06 -21.89 13.86
N ASP A 32 8.81 -20.77 13.88
CA ASP A 32 8.52 -19.58 13.07
C ASP A 32 9.03 -19.73 11.63
N GLU A 33 10.15 -20.43 11.40
CA GLU A 33 10.64 -20.71 10.04
C GLU A 33 9.68 -21.63 9.27
N ALA A 34 9.07 -22.61 9.93
CA ALA A 34 8.09 -23.51 9.32
C ALA A 34 6.78 -22.80 8.90
N ASN A 35 6.49 -21.62 9.48
CA ASN A 35 5.30 -20.83 9.17
C ASN A 35 5.57 -19.70 8.15
N LYS A 36 6.80 -19.55 7.67
CA LYS A 36 7.13 -18.56 6.64
C LYS A 36 6.81 -19.10 5.26
N VAL A 37 6.06 -18.32 4.48
CA VAL A 37 5.73 -18.64 3.09
C VAL A 37 6.70 -17.91 2.17
N GLY A 38 7.45 -18.67 1.36
CA GLY A 38 8.38 -18.12 0.38
C GLY A 38 7.68 -17.45 -0.80
N LEU A 39 8.40 -16.59 -1.52
CA LEU A 39 7.88 -15.96 -2.74
C LEU A 39 7.65 -17.04 -3.81
N GLY A 40 6.38 -17.32 -4.12
CA GLY A 40 5.97 -18.39 -5.04
C GLY A 40 5.57 -19.70 -4.37
N ALA A 41 5.68 -19.80 -3.04
CA ALA A 41 5.13 -20.92 -2.28
C ALA A 41 3.63 -20.68 -2.00
N GLU A 42 2.86 -21.76 -2.04
CA GLU A 42 1.48 -21.76 -1.58
C GLU A 42 1.47 -21.66 -0.06
N GLY A 43 0.72 -20.71 0.48
CA GLY A 43 0.61 -20.52 1.92
C GLY A 43 -0.12 -21.66 2.62
N HIS A 44 -0.06 -21.69 3.94
CA HIS A 44 -0.68 -22.73 4.75
C HIS A 44 -2.18 -22.52 5.04
N TYR A 45 -2.75 -21.43 4.53
CA TYR A 45 -4.13 -21.03 4.77
C TYR A 45 -5.04 -21.46 3.61
N ASP A 46 -6.28 -21.82 3.94
CA ASP A 46 -7.36 -22.11 2.97
C ASP A 46 -6.97 -23.13 1.89
N THR A 47 -6.13 -24.12 2.26
CA THR A 47 -5.70 -25.20 1.37
C THR A 47 -6.89 -26.04 0.89
N ASP A 48 -7.89 -26.26 1.72
CA ASP A 48 -9.14 -26.94 1.33
C ASP A 48 -9.91 -26.25 0.19
N ILE A 49 -9.75 -24.93 0.04
CA ILE A 49 -10.41 -24.12 -1.01
C ILE A 49 -9.48 -23.92 -2.22
N TYR A 50 -8.20 -23.58 -1.97
CA TYR A 50 -7.27 -23.14 -3.01
C TYR A 50 -6.21 -24.18 -3.40
N SER A 51 -6.05 -25.29 -2.65
CA SER A 51 -5.16 -26.40 -3.02
C SER A 51 -5.83 -27.45 -3.92
N ALA A 52 -7.04 -27.16 -4.42
CA ALA A 52 -7.71 -28.01 -5.39
C ALA A 52 -6.84 -28.16 -6.65
N HIS A 53 -6.58 -29.42 -7.03
CA HIS A 53 -5.83 -29.77 -8.23
C HIS A 53 -6.39 -29.04 -9.46
N GLY A 54 -5.51 -28.50 -10.31
CA GLY A 54 -5.93 -27.87 -11.58
C GLY A 54 -6.02 -26.35 -11.59
N LYS A 55 -5.20 -25.62 -10.82
CA LYS A 55 -5.13 -24.13 -10.83
C LYS A 55 -5.05 -23.50 -12.24
N PHE A 56 -4.49 -24.25 -13.18
CA PHE A 56 -4.32 -23.84 -14.58
C PHE A 56 -5.09 -24.75 -15.56
N GLU A 57 -5.95 -25.65 -15.06
CA GLU A 57 -6.76 -26.52 -15.90
C GLU A 57 -7.80 -25.68 -16.66
N GLY A 58 -7.81 -25.80 -17.99
CA GLY A 58 -8.64 -24.98 -18.87
C GLY A 58 -8.03 -23.64 -19.29
N TYR A 59 -6.85 -23.28 -18.77
CA TYR A 59 -6.14 -22.08 -19.21
C TYR A 59 -5.04 -22.42 -20.20
N VAL A 60 -4.85 -21.53 -21.17
CA VAL A 60 -3.74 -21.59 -22.12
C VAL A 60 -2.53 -20.94 -21.47
N THR A 61 -1.49 -21.73 -21.17
CA THR A 61 -0.29 -21.26 -20.46
C THR A 61 0.69 -20.47 -21.34
N SER A 62 0.43 -20.38 -22.64
CA SER A 62 1.25 -19.63 -23.60
C SER A 62 0.44 -19.25 -24.82
N ILE A 63 0.46 -17.98 -25.20
CA ILE A 63 -0.11 -17.50 -26.46
C ILE A 63 1.00 -17.51 -27.51
N ALA A 64 0.72 -18.02 -28.72
CA ALA A 64 1.70 -18.05 -29.79
C ALA A 64 2.08 -16.60 -30.18
N PRO A 65 3.37 -16.27 -30.32
CA PRO A 65 3.81 -14.90 -30.60
C PRO A 65 3.43 -14.39 -32.01
N ASN A 66 2.77 -15.21 -32.85
CA ASN A 66 2.50 -14.87 -34.25
C ASN A 66 1.18 -15.45 -34.81
N GLU A 67 0.14 -15.63 -33.99
CA GLU A 67 -1.23 -15.81 -34.51
C GLU A 67 -1.76 -14.44 -34.97
N GLU A 68 -1.46 -14.09 -36.22
CA GLU A 68 -2.30 -13.16 -36.97
C GLU A 68 -3.64 -13.86 -37.16
N LEU A 69 -4.71 -13.36 -36.54
CA LEU A 69 -6.07 -13.80 -36.83
C LEU A 69 -6.28 -13.64 -38.34
N ASP A 70 -6.37 -14.75 -39.06
CA ASP A 70 -6.86 -14.75 -40.44
C ASP A 70 -8.36 -14.39 -40.34
N ASP A 71 -8.65 -13.11 -40.61
CA ASP A 71 -9.94 -12.42 -40.36
C ASP A 71 -10.97 -12.80 -41.42
N ASP A 72 -11.17 -14.10 -41.69
CA ASP A 72 -12.06 -14.63 -42.74
C ASP A 72 -13.18 -15.53 -42.22
N ASP A 73 -13.61 -15.32 -40.97
CA ASP A 73 -14.88 -15.84 -40.45
C ASP A 73 -15.94 -14.74 -40.42
N ASP A 74 -16.74 -14.72 -41.49
CA ASP A 74 -17.99 -13.98 -41.70
C ASP A 74 -19.08 -14.43 -40.70
N ILE A 75 -18.84 -14.23 -39.39
CA ILE A 75 -19.85 -14.38 -38.34
C ILE A 75 -20.40 -13.00 -38.04
N GLY A 76 -21.54 -12.71 -38.66
CA GLY A 76 -22.39 -11.58 -38.35
C GLY A 76 -22.77 -11.53 -36.87
N ALA A 77 -22.05 -10.70 -36.11
CA ALA A 77 -22.53 -10.07 -34.90
C ALA A 77 -21.71 -8.79 -34.70
N GLY A 78 -22.33 -7.64 -34.95
CA GLY A 78 -21.72 -6.33 -34.78
C GLY A 78 -21.30 -6.10 -33.34
N TYR A 79 -20.06 -6.47 -33.01
CA TYR A 79 -19.36 -5.90 -31.87
C TYR A 79 -18.62 -4.67 -32.39
N PRO A 80 -18.99 -3.45 -31.94
CA PRO A 80 -18.24 -2.27 -32.35
C PRO A 80 -16.79 -2.43 -31.87
N LYS A 81 -15.84 -2.37 -32.82
CA LYS A 81 -14.41 -2.32 -32.53
C LYS A 81 -14.19 -1.24 -31.47
N ARG A 82 -13.94 -1.63 -30.21
CA ARG A 82 -13.65 -0.71 -29.09
C ARG A 82 -12.23 -0.17 -29.25
N GLY A 83 -12.02 0.61 -30.31
CA GLY A 83 -10.70 0.97 -30.81
C GLY A 83 -10.35 2.46 -30.72
N SER A 84 -10.99 3.27 -29.87
CA SER A 84 -10.62 4.69 -29.80
C SER A 84 -10.90 5.35 -28.45
N SER A 85 -10.36 4.80 -27.38
CA SER A 85 -10.18 5.57 -26.15
C SER A 85 -8.78 5.32 -25.60
N TYR A 86 -7.81 6.08 -26.13
CA TYR A 86 -6.50 6.27 -25.48
C TYR A 86 -6.61 7.07 -24.16
N THR A 87 -7.82 7.54 -23.86
CA THR A 87 -8.20 8.26 -22.65
C THR A 87 -9.02 7.35 -21.74
N ALA A 88 -9.03 7.62 -20.44
CA ALA A 88 -9.90 6.92 -19.51
C ALA A 88 -11.40 7.03 -19.92
N PRO A 89 -12.24 6.03 -19.60
CA PRO A 89 -13.68 6.07 -19.89
C PRO A 89 -14.36 7.22 -19.13
N LEU A 90 -15.40 7.81 -19.74
CA LEU A 90 -16.06 9.02 -19.24
C LEU A 90 -16.59 8.86 -17.80
N ASN A 91 -17.08 7.67 -17.45
CA ASN A 91 -17.58 7.36 -16.10
C ASN A 91 -16.46 7.47 -15.05
N PHE A 92 -15.26 6.99 -15.37
CA PHE A 92 -14.11 7.06 -14.48
C PHE A 92 -13.59 8.48 -14.30
N LEU A 93 -13.63 9.31 -15.36
CA LEU A 93 -13.31 10.72 -15.27
C LEU A 93 -14.29 11.45 -14.33
N ASN A 94 -15.59 11.19 -14.45
CA ASN A 94 -16.58 11.84 -13.59
C ASN A 94 -16.45 11.41 -12.12
N ASP A 95 -16.16 10.14 -11.83
CA ASP A 95 -15.98 9.66 -10.46
C ASP A 95 -14.72 10.24 -9.81
N THR A 96 -13.63 10.42 -10.56
CA THR A 96 -12.35 10.93 -10.03
C THR A 96 -12.27 12.46 -9.97
N ILE A 97 -13.00 13.19 -10.83
CA ILE A 97 -12.94 14.65 -10.89
C ILE A 97 -13.73 15.31 -9.76
N ASN A 98 -14.74 14.65 -9.19
CA ASN A 98 -15.57 15.24 -8.12
C ASN A 98 -14.85 15.34 -6.77
N ASP A 99 -13.73 14.62 -6.60
CA ASP A 99 -13.01 14.46 -5.34
C ASP A 99 -11.64 15.17 -5.33
N LYS A 100 -11.52 16.34 -6.00
CA LYS A 100 -10.22 17.05 -6.10
C LYS A 100 -9.57 17.39 -4.77
N ASP A 101 -10.38 17.55 -3.73
CA ASP A 101 -9.93 17.91 -2.38
C ASP A 101 -10.04 16.75 -1.38
N PHE A 102 -10.48 15.57 -1.83
CA PHE A 102 -10.57 14.39 -0.98
C PHE A 102 -9.21 13.69 -0.93
N ASP A 103 -8.47 13.92 0.16
CA ASP A 103 -7.23 13.19 0.46
C ASP A 103 -7.60 11.84 1.12
N PRO A 104 -7.44 10.70 0.43
CA PRO A 104 -7.78 9.38 0.99
C PRO A 104 -6.90 9.01 2.19
N MET A 105 -5.78 9.70 2.42
CA MET A 105 -4.87 9.47 3.54
C MET A 105 -5.02 10.50 4.67
N ALA A 106 -6.04 11.38 4.60
CA ALA A 106 -6.24 12.42 5.60
C ALA A 106 -6.33 11.86 7.03
N GLU A 107 -6.96 10.69 7.21
CA GLU A 107 -7.13 10.04 8.52
C GLU A 107 -5.83 9.51 9.11
N HIS A 108 -4.91 9.01 8.28
CA HIS A 108 -3.63 8.44 8.73
C HIS A 108 -2.50 9.47 8.81
N ARG A 109 -2.79 10.74 8.53
CA ARG A 109 -1.78 11.78 8.52
C ARG A 109 -1.27 12.05 9.93
N ALA A 110 0.06 12.03 10.09
CA ALA A 110 0.69 12.45 11.34
C ALA A 110 0.30 13.91 11.67
N PRO A 111 -0.16 14.22 12.90
CA PRO A 111 -0.64 15.54 13.25
C PRO A 111 0.48 16.58 13.14
N LYS A 112 0.23 17.66 12.41
CA LYS A 112 1.22 18.71 12.17
C LYS A 112 1.46 19.51 13.45
N ILE A 113 2.59 20.18 13.51
CA ILE A 113 2.91 21.09 14.62
C ILE A 113 1.88 22.23 14.69
N ALA A 114 1.36 22.69 13.54
CA ALA A 114 0.33 23.72 13.47
C ALA A 114 -0.94 23.33 14.23
N ASP A 115 -1.35 22.07 14.16
CA ASP A 115 -2.59 21.56 14.77
C ASP A 115 -2.47 21.49 16.30
N ARG A 116 -1.25 21.47 16.83
CA ARG A 116 -0.94 21.41 18.27
C ARG A 116 -0.75 22.79 18.90
N GLU A 117 -0.66 23.84 18.08
CA GLU A 117 -0.38 25.20 18.52
C GLU A 117 -1.66 26.02 18.70
N GLY A 118 -1.71 26.87 19.72
CA GLY A 118 -2.83 27.81 19.92
C GLY A 118 -2.78 29.04 19.00
N GLU A 119 -3.85 29.84 19.04
CA GLU A 119 -4.05 31.01 18.16
C GLU A 119 -2.91 32.06 18.20
N TYR A 120 -2.27 32.24 19.36
CA TYR A 120 -1.15 33.20 19.49
C TYR A 120 0.05 32.78 18.62
N ARG A 121 0.38 31.47 18.60
CA ARG A 121 1.47 30.94 17.79
C ARG A 121 1.10 30.90 16.31
N ALA A 122 -0.16 30.60 15.99
CA ALA A 122 -0.67 30.72 14.62
C ALA A 122 -0.47 32.13 14.05
N ARG A 123 -0.82 33.17 14.83
CA ARG A 123 -0.58 34.58 14.45
C ARG A 123 0.90 34.91 14.28
N MET A 124 1.79 34.27 15.03
CA MET A 124 3.23 34.49 14.91
C MET A 124 3.78 34.00 13.56
N ARG A 125 3.25 32.89 13.01
CA ARG A 125 3.64 32.35 11.70
C ARG A 125 3.31 33.28 10.54
N GLN A 126 2.28 34.12 10.68
CA GLN A 126 1.85 35.08 9.65
C GLN A 126 2.60 36.42 9.71
N ARG A 127 3.50 36.62 10.68
CA ARG A 127 4.24 37.88 10.79
C ARG A 127 5.34 37.93 9.74
N ILE A 128 5.39 39.06 9.02
CA ILE A 128 6.49 39.37 8.10
C ILE A 128 7.75 39.59 8.95
N ILE A 129 8.69 38.65 8.86
CA ILE A 129 10.00 38.77 9.51
C ILE A 129 10.87 39.62 8.59
N SER A 130 11.34 40.77 9.08
CA SER A 130 12.33 41.59 8.41
C SER A 130 13.73 41.29 9.00
N PRO A 131 14.76 41.13 8.15
CA PRO A 131 14.74 41.01 6.67
C PRO A 131 14.07 39.70 6.19
N PRO A 132 13.59 39.65 4.94
CA PRO A 132 12.99 38.43 4.40
C PRO A 132 14.01 37.28 4.48
N ARG A 133 13.57 36.15 5.04
CA ARG A 133 14.38 34.92 5.05
C ARG A 133 14.52 34.46 3.60
N TYR A 134 15.75 34.32 3.12
CA TYR A 134 16.05 33.73 1.82
C TYR A 134 15.59 32.27 1.83
N ASP A 135 14.65 31.92 0.93
CA ASP A 135 14.19 30.54 0.73
C ASP A 135 15.08 29.86 -0.30
N PRO A 136 15.89 28.86 0.08
CA PRO A 136 16.80 28.19 -0.85
C PRO A 136 16.10 27.29 -1.87
N PHE A 137 14.77 27.15 -1.82
CA PHE A 137 13.98 26.32 -2.73
C PHE A 137 12.99 27.14 -3.59
N ALA A 138 13.14 28.47 -3.63
CA ALA A 138 12.26 29.35 -4.40
C ALA A 138 12.60 29.45 -5.90
N ASP A 139 13.66 28.77 -6.37
CA ASP A 139 14.05 28.61 -7.78
C ASP A 139 13.75 27.19 -8.30
#